data_AF-A0A1Y3AMA9-F1
#
_entry.id   AF-A0A1Y3AMA9-F1
#
_cell.length_a   1.000
_cell.length_b   1.000
_cell.length_c   1.000
_cell.angle_alpha   90.00
_cell.angle_beta   90.00
_cell.angle_gamma   90.00
#
_symmetry.space_group_name_H-M   'P 1'
#
loop_
_entity.id
_entity.type
_entity.pdbx_description
1 polymer ?
#
loop_
_entity_poly.entity_id
_entity_poly.type
_entity_poly.pdbx_seq_one_letter_code
_entity_poly.pdbx_strand_id
1 'polypeptide(L)'
;MDYDKKLNEFSIQIKNGQISGSYDFAKRTVLFIQDFIINTEWTKVRDMVENIQELGKTLIKVQPTEPVIDNMVKRILKIIREEFNHIRGVRDDEGFESIINLWPQNQQNQEANVDIAIVKDSISIAIGELLSELDTSGENIARQAVEHIYWDEVILTIGRSKTVEAFLKYAAKKKRKFQVIVAECSPDNNGHDLALSLAKENINTILIHDSAIFSVMSRVNKVIIGTHSIIANGGIKAVSGAY
;
A
#
# COMPACT_ATOMS: atom_id res chain seq x y z
N MET A 1 3.79 16.34 -25.00
CA MET A 1 3.68 17.38 -23.95
C MET A 1 4.39 16.87 -22.72
N ASP A 2 5.06 17.79 -22.04
CA ASP A 2 6.28 17.61 -21.25
C ASP A 2 6.13 16.62 -20.08
N TYR A 3 6.42 15.34 -20.34
CA TYR A 3 6.42 14.29 -19.32
C TYR A 3 7.43 14.59 -18.22
N ASP A 4 8.58 15.15 -18.59
CA ASP A 4 9.61 15.59 -17.66
C ASP A 4 9.08 16.70 -16.73
N LYS A 5 8.22 17.58 -17.22
CA LYS A 5 7.54 18.57 -16.38
C LYS A 5 6.59 17.93 -15.37
N LYS A 6 5.77 16.94 -15.79
CA LYS A 6 4.89 16.20 -14.86
C LYS A 6 5.69 15.41 -13.83
N LEU A 7 6.77 14.77 -14.24
CA LEU A 7 7.68 14.04 -13.36
C LEU A 7 8.35 14.97 -12.33
N ASN A 8 8.80 16.14 -12.77
CA ASN A 8 9.37 17.17 -11.90
C ASN A 8 8.32 17.71 -10.92
N GLU A 9 7.10 17.98 -11.37
CA GLU A 9 6.00 18.41 -10.51
C GLU A 9 5.69 17.34 -9.46
N PHE A 10 5.54 16.08 -9.86
CA PHE A 10 5.32 14.98 -8.93
C PHE A 10 6.47 14.82 -7.93
N SER A 11 7.72 14.95 -8.39
CA SER A 11 8.90 14.95 -7.51
C SER A 11 8.89 16.09 -6.50
N ILE A 12 8.45 17.28 -6.91
CA ILE A 12 8.30 18.45 -6.02
C ILE A 12 7.17 18.18 -5.00
N GLN A 13 6.04 17.62 -5.42
CA GLN A 13 4.94 17.26 -4.52
C GLN A 13 5.39 16.26 -3.44
N ILE A 14 6.20 15.27 -3.82
CA ILE A 14 6.81 14.32 -2.88
C ILE A 14 7.75 15.03 -1.92
N LYS A 15 8.69 15.85 -2.42
CA LYS A 15 9.68 16.55 -1.58
C LYS A 15 9.05 17.52 -0.59
N ASN A 16 7.98 18.20 -1.00
CA ASN A 16 7.30 19.19 -0.17
C ASN A 16 6.35 18.54 0.85
N GLY A 17 6.22 17.20 0.88
CA GLY A 17 5.32 16.52 1.81
C GLY A 17 3.84 16.78 1.56
N GLN A 18 3.47 17.21 0.34
CA GLN A 18 2.07 17.43 -0.03
C GLN A 18 1.27 16.12 -0.15
N ILE A 19 1.99 15.01 -0.33
CA ILE A 19 1.46 13.66 -0.31
C ILE A 19 1.90 13.04 1.01
N SER A 20 0.94 12.64 1.83
CA SER A 20 1.21 11.99 3.11
C SER A 20 0.36 10.74 3.26
N GLY A 21 0.93 9.71 3.90
CA GLY A 21 0.28 8.42 4.11
C GLY A 21 0.44 7.43 2.96
N SER A 22 0.60 6.17 3.32
CA SER A 22 0.91 5.07 2.39
C SER A 22 -0.15 4.89 1.28
N TYR A 23 -1.43 5.08 1.60
CA TYR A 23 -2.52 4.94 0.62
C TYR A 23 -2.46 6.04 -0.47
N ASP A 24 -2.30 7.30 -0.08
CA ASP A 24 -2.27 8.41 -1.04
C ASP A 24 -1.00 8.36 -1.92
N PHE A 25 0.14 7.93 -1.35
CA PHE A 25 1.34 7.61 -2.11
C PHE A 25 1.10 6.49 -3.13
N ALA A 26 0.49 5.39 -2.71
CA ALA A 26 0.22 4.26 -3.60
C ALA A 26 -0.68 4.68 -4.77
N LYS A 27 -1.81 5.32 -4.47
CA LYS A 27 -2.80 5.73 -5.47
C LYS A 27 -2.22 6.72 -6.48
N ARG A 28 -1.52 7.77 -6.02
CA ARG A 28 -0.89 8.75 -6.92
C ARG A 28 0.23 8.13 -7.77
N THR A 29 1.02 7.22 -7.21
CA THR A 29 2.09 6.53 -7.96
C THR A 29 1.50 5.68 -9.08
N VAL A 30 0.44 4.90 -8.79
CA VAL A 30 -0.23 4.07 -9.81
C VAL A 30 -0.85 4.94 -10.90
N LEU A 31 -1.58 6.00 -10.53
CA LEU A 31 -2.18 6.92 -11.50
C LEU A 31 -1.13 7.60 -12.38
N PHE A 32 0.00 7.99 -11.80
CA PHE A 32 1.12 8.59 -12.55
C PHE A 32 1.71 7.61 -13.56
N ILE A 33 1.94 6.36 -13.16
CA ILE A 33 2.48 5.32 -14.06
C ILE A 33 1.45 4.94 -15.12
N GLN A 34 0.16 4.88 -14.78
CA GLN A 34 -0.92 4.62 -15.72
C GLN A 34 -0.98 5.74 -16.80
N ASP A 35 -0.96 7.00 -16.38
CA ASP A 35 -0.92 8.16 -17.29
C ASP A 35 0.32 8.10 -18.20
N PHE A 36 1.46 7.66 -17.68
CA PHE A 36 2.68 7.46 -18.46
C PHE A 36 2.52 6.36 -19.52
N ILE A 37 1.96 5.20 -19.14
CA ILE A 37 1.74 4.08 -20.07
C ILE A 37 0.75 4.48 -21.17
N ILE A 38 -0.32 5.20 -20.82
CA ILE A 38 -1.38 5.61 -21.76
C ILE A 38 -0.89 6.69 -22.74
N ASN A 39 -0.17 7.71 -22.27
CA ASN A 39 0.22 8.84 -23.12
C ASN A 39 1.51 8.61 -23.93
N THR A 40 2.24 7.55 -23.65
CA THR A 40 3.46 7.19 -24.40
C THR A 40 3.13 6.18 -25.50
N GLU A 41 3.76 6.35 -26.66
CA GLU A 41 3.73 5.37 -27.75
C GLU A 41 4.83 4.33 -27.53
N TRP A 42 4.45 3.06 -27.65
CA TRP A 42 5.33 1.93 -27.36
C TRP A 42 5.47 1.06 -28.60
N THR A 43 6.70 0.71 -28.94
CA THR A 43 7.03 -0.23 -30.03
C THR A 43 7.34 -1.62 -29.49
N LYS A 44 7.89 -1.71 -28.27
CA LYS A 44 8.20 -2.97 -27.59
C LYS A 44 7.85 -2.89 -26.12
N VAL A 45 7.42 -4.02 -25.56
CA VAL A 45 7.14 -4.15 -24.12
C VAL A 45 8.42 -4.03 -23.30
N ARG A 46 9.56 -4.44 -23.85
CA ARG A 46 10.87 -4.27 -23.23
C ARG A 46 11.19 -2.80 -22.97
N ASP A 47 11.01 -1.95 -23.97
CA ASP A 47 11.27 -0.51 -23.88
C ASP A 47 10.33 0.14 -22.85
N MET A 48 9.08 -0.33 -22.76
CA MET A 48 8.14 0.07 -21.72
C MET A 48 8.65 -0.25 -20.32
N VAL A 49 9.16 -1.46 -20.12
CA VAL A 49 9.64 -1.92 -18.81
C VAL A 49 10.91 -1.19 -18.40
N GLU A 50 11.85 -0.99 -19.33
CA GLU A 50 13.09 -0.25 -19.06
C GLU A 50 12.79 1.21 -18.67
N ASN A 51 11.89 1.88 -19.39
CA ASN A 51 11.46 3.23 -19.05
C ASN A 51 10.76 3.30 -17.69
N ILE A 52 9.83 2.38 -17.37
CA ILE A 52 9.17 2.34 -16.06
C ILE A 52 10.18 2.09 -14.92
N GLN A 53 11.19 1.24 -15.15
CA GLN A 53 12.26 1.01 -14.18
C GLN A 53 13.13 2.24 -13.95
N GLU A 54 13.48 2.98 -15.00
CA GLU A 54 14.24 4.21 -14.89
C GLU A 54 13.47 5.30 -14.12
N LEU A 55 12.17 5.41 -14.39
CA LEU A 55 11.27 6.30 -13.66
C LEU A 55 11.16 5.93 -12.19
N GLY A 56 10.96 4.63 -11.90
CA GLY A 56 10.95 4.12 -10.54
C GLY A 56 12.25 4.46 -9.80
N LYS A 57 13.41 4.22 -10.41
CA LYS A 57 14.72 4.58 -9.84
C LYS A 57 14.83 6.08 -9.54
N THR A 58 14.31 6.92 -10.42
CA THR A 58 14.33 8.38 -10.23
C THR A 58 13.44 8.80 -9.07
N LEU A 59 12.23 8.25 -8.96
CA LEU A 59 11.29 8.54 -7.87
C LEU A 59 11.79 8.02 -6.51
N ILE A 60 12.41 6.85 -6.47
CA ILE A 60 12.98 6.29 -5.24
C ILE A 60 14.14 7.16 -4.73
N LYS A 61 14.95 7.73 -5.63
CA LYS A 61 16.02 8.67 -5.27
C LYS A 61 15.48 9.96 -4.63
N VAL A 62 14.25 10.36 -4.98
CA VAL A 62 13.62 11.57 -4.42
C VAL A 62 13.27 11.39 -2.94
N GLN A 63 12.72 10.24 -2.56
CA GLN A 63 12.34 9.92 -1.18
C GLN A 63 12.64 8.45 -0.85
N PRO A 64 13.88 8.11 -0.45
CA PRO A 64 14.28 6.72 -0.21
C PRO A 64 13.67 6.12 1.06
N THR A 65 13.10 6.94 1.95
CA THR A 65 12.44 6.47 3.17
C THR A 65 11.04 5.89 2.92
N GLU A 66 10.48 6.10 1.73
CA GLU A 66 9.12 5.70 1.38
C GLU A 66 9.12 4.46 0.45
N PRO A 67 8.96 3.24 0.97
CA PRO A 67 9.05 2.02 0.16
C PRO A 67 7.80 1.77 -0.68
N VAL A 68 6.71 2.51 -0.45
CA VAL A 68 5.44 2.35 -1.16
C VAL A 68 5.63 2.56 -2.67
N ILE A 69 6.40 3.58 -3.06
CA ILE A 69 6.65 3.88 -4.48
C ILE A 69 7.34 2.69 -5.17
N ASP A 70 8.41 2.17 -4.55
CA ASP A 70 9.15 1.01 -5.05
C ASP A 70 8.25 -0.23 -5.15
N ASN A 71 7.45 -0.49 -4.11
CA ASN A 71 6.52 -1.62 -4.10
C ASN A 71 5.45 -1.50 -5.19
N MET A 72 4.90 -0.31 -5.43
CA MET A 72 3.91 -0.09 -6.49
C MET A 72 4.52 -0.22 -7.89
N VAL A 73 5.73 0.31 -8.11
CA VAL A 73 6.46 0.13 -9.38
C VAL A 73 6.71 -1.35 -9.64
N LYS A 74 7.23 -2.10 -8.65
CA LYS A 74 7.45 -3.55 -8.77
C LYS A 74 6.16 -4.31 -9.06
N ARG A 75 5.05 -3.93 -8.41
CA ARG A 75 3.73 -4.54 -8.65
C ARG A 75 3.24 -4.30 -10.07
N ILE A 76 3.38 -3.08 -10.60
CA ILE A 76 3.01 -2.77 -11.99
C ILE A 76 3.90 -3.52 -12.98
N LEU A 77 5.21 -3.56 -12.76
CA LEU A 77 6.13 -4.34 -13.60
C LEU A 77 5.77 -5.84 -13.61
N LYS A 78 5.30 -6.37 -12.47
CA LYS A 78 4.80 -7.74 -12.38
C LYS A 78 3.52 -7.93 -13.20
N ILE A 79 2.55 -7.02 -13.08
CA ILE A 79 1.30 -7.04 -13.87
C ILE A 79 1.62 -7.03 -15.38
N ILE A 80 2.49 -6.12 -15.83
CA ILE A 80 2.90 -6.04 -17.25
C ILE A 80 3.47 -7.37 -17.74
N ARG A 81 4.27 -8.05 -16.91
CA ARG A 81 4.83 -9.36 -17.23
C ARG A 81 3.76 -10.45 -17.31
N GLU A 82 2.86 -10.52 -16.33
CA GLU A 82 1.80 -11.52 -16.26
C GLU A 82 0.85 -11.39 -17.46
N GLU A 83 0.41 -10.18 -17.77
CA GLU A 83 -0.45 -9.90 -18.93
C GLU A 83 0.24 -10.23 -20.26
N PHE A 84 1.52 -9.86 -20.40
CA PHE A 84 2.28 -10.17 -21.62
C PHE A 84 2.48 -11.68 -21.82
N ASN A 85 2.77 -12.42 -20.74
CA ASN A 85 2.92 -13.88 -20.80
C ASN A 85 1.58 -14.57 -21.08
N HIS A 86 0.49 -14.06 -20.50
CA HIS A 86 -0.86 -14.56 -20.75
C HIS A 86 -1.25 -14.41 -22.23
N ILE A 87 -0.99 -13.25 -22.84
CA ILE A 87 -1.25 -13.01 -24.27
C ILE A 87 -0.39 -13.93 -25.17
N ARG A 88 0.83 -14.27 -24.73
CA ARG A 88 1.69 -15.24 -25.43
C ARG A 88 1.27 -16.70 -25.25
N GLY A 89 0.36 -17.01 -24.33
CA GLY A 89 -0.06 -18.37 -24.03
C GLY A 89 0.98 -19.21 -23.28
N VAL A 90 1.92 -18.58 -22.57
CA VAL A 90 2.86 -19.29 -21.67
C VAL A 90 2.06 -19.76 -20.44
N ARG A 91 2.09 -21.06 -20.12
CA ARG A 91 1.35 -21.63 -18.98
C ARG A 91 2.07 -21.37 -17.65
N ASP A 92 1.29 -21.14 -16.59
CA ASP A 92 1.78 -20.82 -15.24
C ASP A 92 2.70 -21.90 -14.62
N ASP A 93 2.62 -23.15 -15.09
CA ASP A 93 3.38 -24.29 -14.55
C ASP A 93 4.90 -24.23 -14.84
N GLU A 94 5.34 -23.42 -15.82
CA GLU A 94 6.77 -23.20 -16.12
C GLU A 94 7.37 -22.00 -15.35
N GLY A 95 6.57 -21.29 -14.56
CA GLY A 95 6.90 -19.96 -14.00
C GLY A 95 7.70 -19.94 -12.68
N PHE A 96 7.97 -21.09 -12.06
CA PHE A 96 8.64 -21.11 -10.74
C PHE A 96 10.17 -20.91 -10.81
N GLU A 97 10.78 -21.06 -11.99
CA GLU A 97 12.25 -21.06 -12.17
C GLU A 97 12.89 -19.66 -12.30
N SER A 98 12.15 -18.55 -12.30
CA SER A 98 12.79 -17.26 -12.62
C SER A 98 12.20 -16.01 -11.99
N ILE A 99 12.35 -15.86 -10.67
CA ILE A 99 12.53 -14.52 -10.10
C ILE A 99 13.90 -13.95 -10.55
N ILE A 100 14.88 -14.83 -10.82
CA ILE A 100 16.27 -14.47 -11.17
C ILE A 100 16.47 -14.16 -12.65
N ASN A 101 15.70 -14.78 -13.56
CA ASN A 101 15.69 -14.38 -14.98
C ASN A 101 14.50 -13.45 -15.24
N LEU A 102 14.62 -12.20 -14.78
CA LEU A 102 13.56 -11.19 -14.94
C LEU A 102 13.14 -11.00 -16.41
N TRP A 103 14.06 -11.26 -17.35
CA TRP A 103 13.86 -11.22 -18.79
C TRP A 103 14.84 -12.20 -19.44
N PRO A 104 14.41 -13.22 -20.22
CA PRO A 104 15.34 -14.06 -20.95
C PRO A 104 16.06 -13.22 -22.01
N GLN A 105 17.37 -13.03 -21.86
CA GLN A 105 18.19 -12.23 -22.78
C GLN A 105 18.26 -12.82 -24.22
N ASN A 106 17.77 -14.06 -24.43
CA ASN A 106 17.95 -14.84 -25.66
C ASN A 106 16.66 -15.07 -26.49
N GLN A 107 15.61 -14.24 -26.36
CA GLN A 107 14.36 -14.41 -27.15
C GLN A 107 14.05 -13.25 -28.12
N GLN A 108 15.08 -12.73 -28.82
CA GLN A 108 14.87 -11.73 -29.90
C GLN A 108 13.92 -12.22 -31.02
N ASN A 109 13.65 -13.51 -31.13
CA ASN A 109 12.85 -14.09 -32.21
C ASN A 109 11.37 -14.34 -31.88
N GLN A 110 10.89 -14.12 -30.64
CA GLN A 110 9.49 -14.43 -30.27
C GLN A 110 8.63 -13.20 -29.97
N GLU A 111 9.19 -11.99 -29.81
CA GLU A 111 8.40 -10.75 -29.53
C GLU A 111 7.59 -10.28 -30.76
N ALA A 112 7.83 -10.85 -31.94
CA ALA A 112 7.40 -10.30 -33.22
C ALA A 112 5.91 -10.45 -33.57
N ASN A 113 5.08 -11.10 -32.74
CA ASN A 113 3.70 -11.44 -33.13
C ASN A 113 2.62 -10.98 -32.13
N VAL A 114 2.92 -10.01 -31.27
CA VAL A 114 1.97 -9.51 -30.27
C VAL A 114 1.61 -8.06 -30.57
N ASP A 115 0.32 -7.79 -30.75
CA ASP A 115 -0.20 -6.43 -30.93
C ASP A 115 -0.07 -5.64 -29.62
N ILE A 116 0.75 -4.59 -29.64
CA ILE A 116 1.04 -3.75 -28.47
C ILE A 116 -0.22 -3.03 -27.97
N ALA A 117 -1.17 -2.73 -28.85
CA ALA A 117 -2.45 -2.14 -28.48
C ALA A 117 -3.25 -3.06 -27.54
N ILE A 118 -3.31 -4.37 -27.84
CA ILE A 118 -4.01 -5.35 -27.00
C ILE A 118 -3.33 -5.46 -25.63
N VAL A 119 -1.99 -5.49 -25.62
CA VAL A 119 -1.21 -5.54 -24.38
C VAL A 119 -1.46 -4.29 -23.53
N LYS A 120 -1.49 -3.11 -24.16
CA LYS A 120 -1.74 -1.83 -23.48
C LYS A 120 -3.14 -1.78 -22.87
N ASP A 121 -4.14 -2.26 -23.59
CA ASP A 121 -5.52 -2.31 -23.10
C ASP A 121 -5.66 -3.26 -21.90
N SER A 122 -5.07 -4.47 -21.99
CA SER A 122 -5.11 -5.43 -20.87
C SER A 122 -4.35 -4.92 -19.64
N ILE A 123 -3.17 -4.30 -19.82
CA ILE A 123 -2.44 -3.63 -18.72
C ILE A 123 -3.28 -2.51 -18.10
N SER A 124 -3.97 -1.71 -18.91
CA SER A 124 -4.80 -0.60 -18.40
C SER A 124 -5.95 -1.12 -17.54
N ILE A 125 -6.60 -2.22 -17.96
CA ILE A 125 -7.64 -2.90 -17.20
C ILE A 125 -7.07 -3.43 -15.89
N ALA A 126 -5.97 -4.17 -15.92
CA ALA A 126 -5.34 -4.75 -14.74
C ALA A 126 -4.87 -3.68 -13.72
N ILE A 127 -4.35 -2.54 -14.20
CA ILE A 127 -4.03 -1.39 -13.34
C ILE A 127 -5.30 -0.76 -12.74
N GLY A 128 -6.39 -0.71 -13.51
CA GLY A 128 -7.70 -0.28 -13.01
C GLY A 128 -8.24 -1.18 -11.90
N GLU A 129 -8.10 -2.50 -12.06
CA GLU A 129 -8.44 -3.49 -11.03
C GLU A 129 -7.59 -3.30 -9.76
N LEU A 130 -6.28 -3.09 -9.92
CA LEU A 130 -5.38 -2.76 -8.82
C LEU A 130 -5.84 -1.52 -8.04
N LEU A 131 -6.26 -0.46 -8.73
CA LEU A 131 -6.79 0.75 -8.07
C LEU A 131 -8.08 0.46 -7.29
N SER A 132 -8.99 -0.32 -7.86
CA SER A 132 -10.23 -0.75 -7.20
C SER A 132 -9.95 -1.61 -5.96
N GLU A 133 -8.95 -2.50 -6.06
CA GLU A 133 -8.49 -3.33 -4.94
C GLU A 133 -7.92 -2.46 -3.81
N LEU A 134 -7.10 -1.45 -4.12
CA LEU A 134 -6.57 -0.52 -3.12
C LEU A 134 -7.68 0.25 -2.38
N ASP A 135 -8.73 0.67 -3.09
CA ASP A 135 -9.86 1.39 -2.51
C ASP A 135 -10.72 0.49 -1.60
N THR A 136 -10.93 -0.77 -1.98
CA THR A 136 -11.78 -1.73 -1.25
C THR A 136 -11.06 -2.46 -0.11
N SER A 137 -9.73 -2.52 -0.13
CA SER A 137 -8.91 -3.26 0.84
C SER A 137 -9.20 -2.85 2.29
N GLY A 138 -9.37 -1.55 2.56
CA GLY A 138 -9.65 -1.05 3.91
C GLY A 138 -10.98 -1.57 4.47
N GLU A 139 -12.02 -1.64 3.63
CA GLU A 139 -13.32 -2.18 4.02
C GLU A 139 -13.27 -3.69 4.24
N ASN A 140 -12.54 -4.41 3.39
CA ASN A 140 -12.37 -5.86 3.51
C ASN A 140 -11.70 -6.23 4.84
N ILE A 141 -10.67 -5.49 5.24
CA ILE A 141 -10.02 -5.65 6.55
C ILE A 141 -11.00 -5.32 7.68
N ALA A 142 -11.76 -4.22 7.56
CA ALA A 142 -12.71 -3.83 8.59
C ALA A 142 -13.82 -4.88 8.80
N ARG A 143 -14.26 -5.58 7.76
CA ARG A 143 -15.26 -6.66 7.86
C ARG A 143 -14.82 -7.81 8.75
N GLN A 144 -13.52 -8.12 8.77
CA GLN A 144 -12.94 -9.19 9.58
C GLN A 144 -12.89 -8.87 11.09
N ALA A 145 -13.13 -7.61 11.48
CA ALA A 145 -13.06 -7.18 12.89
C ALA A 145 -13.97 -7.97 13.84
N VAL A 146 -15.11 -8.44 13.33
CA VAL A 146 -16.12 -9.18 14.12
C VAL A 146 -15.61 -10.53 14.62
N GLU A 147 -14.64 -11.12 13.91
CA GLU A 147 -14.06 -12.43 14.21
C GLU A 147 -12.90 -12.32 15.20
N HIS A 148 -12.28 -11.14 15.33
CA HIS A 148 -11.08 -10.96 16.17
C HIS A 148 -11.36 -10.21 17.48
N ILE A 149 -12.44 -9.41 17.54
CA ILE A 149 -12.83 -8.65 18.72
C ILE A 149 -14.01 -9.34 19.42
N TYR A 150 -13.78 -9.81 20.63
CA TYR A 150 -14.82 -10.40 21.49
C TYR A 150 -15.33 -9.40 22.54
N TRP A 151 -16.32 -9.84 23.32
CA TRP A 151 -16.98 -9.03 24.35
C TRP A 151 -16.05 -8.79 25.55
N ASP A 152 -16.12 -7.58 26.11
CA ASP A 152 -15.39 -7.14 27.30
C ASP A 152 -13.86 -7.30 27.21
N GLU A 153 -13.32 -7.23 25.99
CA GLU A 153 -11.88 -7.23 25.77
C GLU A 153 -11.29 -5.82 25.90
N VAL A 154 -10.06 -5.76 26.42
CA VAL A 154 -9.24 -4.54 26.46
C VAL A 154 -8.23 -4.60 25.33
N ILE A 155 -8.38 -3.69 24.37
CA ILE A 155 -7.51 -3.57 23.20
C ILE A 155 -6.58 -2.37 23.38
N LEU A 156 -5.30 -2.54 23.14
CA LEU A 156 -4.33 -1.44 23.08
C LEU A 156 -4.02 -1.09 21.62
N THR A 157 -4.01 0.20 21.31
CA THR A 157 -3.54 0.75 20.03
C THR A 157 -2.63 1.95 20.28
N ILE A 158 -1.76 2.26 19.32
CA ILE A 158 -0.84 3.40 19.37
C ILE A 158 -1.06 4.34 18.18
N GLY A 159 -1.05 5.65 18.45
CA GLY A 159 -1.15 6.68 17.43
C GLY A 159 -2.47 6.63 16.67
N ARG A 160 -2.45 7.01 15.39
CA ARG A 160 -3.63 7.03 14.52
C ARG A 160 -3.38 6.29 13.22
N SER A 161 -4.23 5.31 12.94
CA SER A 161 -4.28 4.62 11.65
C SER A 161 -5.72 4.56 11.16
N LYS A 162 -5.95 4.99 9.91
CA LYS A 162 -7.27 4.96 9.26
C LYS A 162 -7.84 3.53 9.22
N THR A 163 -6.98 2.55 8.96
CA THR A 163 -7.38 1.13 8.88
C THR A 163 -7.79 0.59 10.25
N VAL A 164 -7.01 0.87 11.30
CA VAL A 164 -7.35 0.44 12.68
C VAL A 164 -8.59 1.15 13.19
N GLU A 165 -8.73 2.44 12.89
CA GLU A 165 -9.93 3.21 13.21
C GLU A 165 -11.18 2.59 12.56
N ALA A 166 -11.13 2.31 11.25
CA ALA A 166 -12.23 1.67 10.53
C ALA A 166 -12.55 0.27 11.09
N PHE A 167 -11.52 -0.50 11.42
CA PHE A 167 -11.64 -1.83 12.01
C PHE A 167 -12.38 -1.81 13.36
N LEU A 168 -11.96 -0.94 14.28
CA LEU A 168 -12.60 -0.79 15.59
C LEU A 168 -14.04 -0.26 15.47
N LYS A 169 -14.27 0.73 14.60
CA LYS A 169 -15.62 1.25 14.33
C LYS A 169 -16.55 0.19 13.74
N TYR A 170 -16.06 -0.66 12.87
CA TYR A 170 -16.86 -1.74 12.30
C TYR A 170 -17.30 -2.75 13.36
N ALA A 171 -16.40 -3.13 14.28
CA ALA A 171 -16.74 -4.00 15.41
C ALA A 171 -17.80 -3.38 16.33
N ALA A 172 -17.68 -2.07 16.64
CA ALA A 172 -18.66 -1.34 17.44
C ALA A 172 -20.04 -1.29 16.77
N LYS A 173 -20.10 -1.02 15.47
CA LYS A 173 -21.36 -1.04 14.68
C LYS A 173 -22.06 -2.40 14.71
N LYS A 174 -21.32 -3.49 14.83
CA LYS A 174 -21.84 -4.87 14.97
C LYS A 174 -22.21 -5.22 16.43
N LYS A 175 -22.35 -4.21 17.30
CA LYS A 175 -22.78 -4.31 18.70
C LYS A 175 -21.81 -5.07 19.61
N ARG A 176 -20.50 -5.12 19.28
CA ARG A 176 -19.49 -5.58 20.24
C ARG A 176 -19.22 -4.50 21.27
N LYS A 177 -19.25 -4.85 22.56
CA LYS A 177 -18.78 -3.98 23.64
C LYS A 177 -17.36 -4.38 24.02
N PHE A 178 -16.44 -3.44 23.94
CA PHE A 178 -15.03 -3.62 24.27
C PHE A 178 -14.46 -2.27 24.69
N GLN A 179 -13.27 -2.31 25.29
CA GLN A 179 -12.54 -1.14 25.72
C GLN A 179 -11.28 -0.97 24.88
N VAL A 180 -10.98 0.28 24.50
CA VAL A 180 -9.77 0.62 23.74
C VAL A 180 -8.90 1.56 24.56
N ILE A 181 -7.67 1.16 24.80
CA ILE A 181 -6.61 2.01 25.34
C ILE A 181 -5.83 2.54 24.14
N VAL A 182 -5.74 3.87 24.03
CA VAL A 182 -5.03 4.56 22.96
C VAL A 182 -3.80 5.24 23.56
N ALA A 183 -2.62 4.88 23.09
CA ALA A 183 -1.40 5.64 23.37
C ALA A 183 -1.30 6.84 22.42
N GLU A 184 -0.95 8.00 22.95
CA GLU A 184 -0.97 9.27 22.22
C GLU A 184 0.04 9.36 21.07
N CYS A 185 1.16 8.61 21.14
CA CYS A 185 2.26 8.62 20.17
C CYS A 185 2.92 10.00 20.05
N SER A 186 3.65 10.39 21.10
CA SER A 186 4.51 11.57 21.10
C SER A 186 5.66 11.38 20.09
N PRO A 187 6.02 12.39 19.27
CA PRO A 187 5.71 13.82 19.39
C PRO A 187 4.47 14.31 18.61
N ASP A 188 3.93 13.53 17.67
CA ASP A 188 2.87 13.99 16.77
C ASP A 188 1.50 14.07 17.46
N ASN A 189 1.31 13.35 18.57
CA ASN A 189 0.08 13.32 19.38
C ASN A 189 -1.19 12.96 18.57
N ASN A 190 -1.02 12.24 17.47
CA ASN A 190 -2.12 11.83 16.58
C ASN A 190 -3.13 10.89 17.28
N GLY A 191 -2.74 10.22 18.39
CA GLY A 191 -3.64 9.34 19.14
C GLY A 191 -4.83 10.06 19.79
N HIS A 192 -4.70 11.37 20.05
CA HIS A 192 -5.80 12.20 20.58
C HIS A 192 -6.98 12.26 19.60
N ASP A 193 -6.69 12.44 18.30
CA ASP A 193 -7.71 12.44 17.24
C ASP A 193 -8.40 11.08 17.12
N LEU A 194 -7.64 9.99 17.24
CA LEU A 194 -8.20 8.64 17.19
C LEU A 194 -9.15 8.40 18.37
N ALA A 195 -8.73 8.75 19.58
CA ALA A 195 -9.54 8.62 20.78
C ALA A 195 -10.86 9.42 20.66
N LEU A 196 -10.79 10.66 20.15
CA LEU A 196 -11.96 11.49 19.92
C LEU A 196 -12.90 10.89 18.85
N SER A 197 -12.33 10.31 17.79
CA SER A 197 -13.07 9.65 16.72
C SER A 197 -13.79 8.39 17.20
N LEU A 198 -13.17 7.61 18.09
CA LEU A 198 -13.76 6.39 18.67
C LEU A 198 -14.79 6.72 19.75
N ALA A 199 -14.55 7.75 20.57
CA ALA A 199 -15.50 8.23 21.58
C ALA A 199 -16.82 8.71 20.95
N LYS A 200 -16.77 9.36 19.78
CA LYS A 200 -17.97 9.74 19.00
C LYS A 200 -18.85 8.55 18.61
N GLU A 201 -18.27 7.36 18.45
CA GLU A 201 -18.99 6.13 18.12
C GLU A 201 -19.40 5.34 19.39
N ASN A 202 -19.35 5.97 20.57
CA ASN A 202 -19.67 5.40 21.88
C ASN A 202 -18.82 4.16 22.26
N ILE A 203 -17.56 4.12 21.81
CA ILE A 203 -16.59 3.11 22.25
C ILE A 203 -15.93 3.58 23.54
N ASN A 204 -15.81 2.69 24.54
CA ASN A 204 -15.10 3.00 25.78
C ASN A 204 -13.61 3.19 25.49
N THR A 205 -13.15 4.44 25.47
CA THR A 205 -11.80 4.80 25.05
C THR A 205 -11.05 5.48 26.20
N ILE A 206 -9.83 5.03 26.45
CA ILE A 206 -8.93 5.62 27.45
C ILE A 206 -7.67 6.06 26.75
N LEU A 207 -7.35 7.35 26.85
CA LEU A 207 -6.09 7.87 26.36
C LEU A 207 -5.01 7.73 27.45
N ILE A 208 -3.82 7.29 27.06
CA ILE A 208 -2.66 7.18 27.95
C ILE A 208 -1.42 7.83 27.32
N HIS A 209 -0.48 8.24 28.17
CA HIS A 209 0.88 8.58 27.75
C HIS A 209 1.66 7.33 27.34
N ASP A 210 2.61 7.50 26.42
CA ASP A 210 3.44 6.40 25.93
C ASP A 210 4.27 5.72 27.06
N SER A 211 4.64 6.49 28.09
CA SER A 211 5.33 5.96 29.28
C SER A 211 4.48 5.01 30.13
N ALA A 212 3.15 5.12 30.03
CA ALA A 212 2.22 4.28 30.79
C ALA A 212 1.88 2.96 30.07
N ILE A 213 2.36 2.74 28.84
CA ILE A 213 2.08 1.52 28.07
C ILE A 213 2.46 0.27 28.87
N PHE A 214 3.65 0.25 29.47
CA PHE A 214 4.15 -0.90 30.22
C PHE A 214 3.28 -1.22 31.45
N SER A 215 2.75 -0.21 32.14
CA SER A 215 1.94 -0.42 33.35
C SER A 215 0.54 -0.95 33.02
N VAL A 216 -0.05 -0.51 31.90
CA VAL A 216 -1.36 -0.99 31.46
C VAL A 216 -1.29 -2.34 30.74
N MET A 217 -0.12 -2.75 30.24
CA MET A 217 0.05 -3.96 29.43
C MET A 217 -0.42 -5.23 30.15
N SER A 218 -0.30 -5.28 31.48
CA SER A 218 -0.80 -6.39 32.32
C SER A 218 -2.32 -6.63 32.23
N ARG A 219 -3.09 -5.64 31.78
CA ARG A 219 -4.56 -5.66 31.69
C ARG A 219 -5.08 -5.75 30.26
N VAL A 220 -4.20 -5.65 29.26
CA VAL A 220 -4.55 -5.65 27.84
C VAL A 220 -4.65 -7.08 27.35
N ASN A 221 -5.72 -7.41 26.62
CA ASN A 221 -5.90 -8.73 26.02
C ASN A 221 -5.27 -8.83 24.63
N LYS A 222 -5.38 -7.77 23.83
CA LYS A 222 -4.88 -7.72 22.44
C LYS A 222 -4.27 -6.37 22.13
N VAL A 223 -3.21 -6.37 21.33
CA VAL A 223 -2.62 -5.15 20.77
C VAL A 223 -2.92 -5.12 19.29
N ILE A 224 -3.52 -4.04 18.81
CA ILE A 224 -3.80 -3.82 17.39
C ILE A 224 -3.04 -2.56 16.98
N ILE A 225 -2.10 -2.71 16.06
CA ILE A 225 -1.27 -1.61 15.57
C ILE A 225 -1.41 -1.45 14.07
N GLY A 226 -1.38 -0.21 13.62
CA GLY A 226 -1.15 0.12 12.22
C GLY A 226 0.34 0.05 11.89
N THR A 227 0.66 -0.26 10.64
CA THR A 227 2.03 -0.20 10.12
C THR A 227 2.09 0.71 8.90
N HIS A 228 3.24 1.34 8.69
CA HIS A 228 3.52 2.10 7.48
C HIS A 228 3.99 1.17 6.36
N SER A 229 4.82 0.17 6.66
CA SER A 229 5.35 -0.78 5.68
C SER A 229 5.78 -2.09 6.31
N ILE A 230 5.72 -3.17 5.54
CA ILE A 230 6.18 -4.51 5.93
C ILE A 230 7.35 -4.89 5.04
N ILE A 231 8.43 -5.41 5.65
CA ILE A 231 9.66 -5.82 4.98
C ILE A 231 9.57 -7.32 4.66
N ALA A 232 10.35 -7.80 3.68
CA ALA A 232 10.34 -9.20 3.24
C ALA A 232 10.59 -10.24 4.35
N ASN A 233 11.28 -9.87 5.44
CA ASN A 233 11.50 -10.75 6.59
C ASN A 233 10.31 -10.77 7.58
N GLY A 234 9.21 -10.08 7.28
CA GLY A 234 8.06 -9.89 8.19
C GLY A 234 8.24 -8.76 9.20
N GLY A 235 9.39 -8.09 9.22
CA GLY A 235 9.61 -6.90 10.06
C GLY A 235 8.67 -5.76 9.64
N ILE A 236 8.22 -4.97 10.61
CA ILE A 236 7.30 -3.86 10.38
C ILE A 236 7.97 -2.51 10.65
N LYS A 237 7.72 -1.54 9.77
CA LYS A 237 8.02 -0.14 9.98
C LYS A 237 6.73 0.55 10.41
N ALA A 238 6.58 0.80 11.71
CA ALA A 238 5.41 1.45 12.28
C ALA A 238 5.76 2.82 12.87
N VAL A 239 4.79 3.47 13.51
CA VAL A 239 5.00 4.72 14.24
C VAL A 239 5.96 4.52 15.41
N SER A 240 6.58 5.61 15.87
CA SER A 240 7.45 5.57 17.05
C SER A 240 6.68 5.05 18.27
N GLY A 241 7.36 4.29 19.13
CA GLY A 241 6.75 3.66 20.31
C GLY A 241 6.03 2.34 20.06
N ALA A 242 6.01 1.84 18.80
CA ALA A 242 5.45 0.52 18.48
C ALA A 242 6.40 -0.66 18.76
N TYR A 243 7.67 -0.40 19.08
CA TYR A 243 8.69 -1.40 19.41
C TYR A 243 8.79 -1.63 20.93
#